data_AF-A0A7W1NNS0-F1
#
_entry.id   AF-A0A7W1NNS0-F1
#
_cell.length_a   1.000
_cell.length_b   1.000
_cell.length_c   1.000
_cell.angle_alpha   90.00
_cell.angle_beta   90.00
_cell.angle_gamma   90.00
#
_symmetry.space_group_name_H-M   'P 1'
#
loop_
_entity.id
_entity.type
_entity.pdbx_description
1 polymer ?
#
loop_
_entity_poly.entity_id
_entity_poly.type
_entity_poly.pdbx_seq_one_letter_code
_entity_poly.pdbx_strand_id
1 'polypeptide(L)'
;YSLDGGGWGLVVLNLLNGAVDYTIRSDTPTVAALGIPNTPGLTPVIRQFSLQTVTFNLVLNGGEAGSALKAYDWKIDTNDLTLNSVFTSLDSDRLSDTNEVIMTAEDDRLQNQKVSFPVFQANSIQVYEELTGARFPFFNLPDATLQTPRFIQNGERILVDTATADGRYAWTVVERSGAVVGTLPTAITLTEAKGVADGFVYTTDTFAAGARTLVYVDTRTGLNAGVPIWTGKAGEQPLIVWAGNTAISVQAASTTYGAWAQLAEPVYAPGSIPLIAPAPDQPLLVRPQDVATPEATRGFNVVLVPGGLAVIHTTNGDQLNVRTGAGTNYQIIAKLGDGARVTLMEGPRKADGLEWWRVRTDSGIAGWVVDTVDDKGKPLQTLLPG
;
A
#
# COMPACT_ATOMS: atom_id res chain seq x y z
N TYR A 1 18.68 2.57 -9.10
CA TYR A 1 19.53 2.54 -10.31
C TYR A 1 20.87 1.90 -9.97
N SER A 2 21.53 1.27 -10.94
CA SER A 2 22.89 0.74 -10.76
C SER A 2 23.94 1.80 -11.09
N LEU A 3 25.11 1.71 -10.46
CA LEU A 3 26.21 2.64 -10.64
C LEU A 3 27.25 2.08 -11.62
N ASP A 4 27.83 2.96 -12.43
CA ASP A 4 28.98 2.62 -13.28
C ASP A 4 30.17 2.21 -12.41
N GLY A 5 30.76 1.05 -12.70
CA GLY A 5 31.86 0.47 -11.90
C GLY A 5 31.41 -0.39 -10.72
N GLY A 6 30.11 -0.51 -10.47
CA GLY A 6 29.53 -1.33 -9.40
C GLY A 6 28.83 -0.51 -8.31
N GLY A 7 27.82 -1.12 -7.69
CA GLY A 7 27.00 -0.48 -6.67
C GLY A 7 25.62 -0.06 -7.14
N TRP A 8 24.88 0.55 -6.24
CA TRP A 8 23.49 0.93 -6.42
C TRP A 8 23.21 2.29 -5.79
N GLY A 9 22.17 2.96 -6.29
CA GLY A 9 21.63 4.17 -5.71
C GLY A 9 20.11 4.24 -5.80
N LEU A 10 19.53 5.02 -4.90
CA LEU A 10 18.12 5.38 -4.90
C LEU A 10 18.00 6.91 -4.90
N VAL A 11 16.96 7.39 -5.56
CA VAL A 11 16.57 8.80 -5.57
C VAL A 11 15.09 8.90 -5.24
N VAL A 12 14.73 9.93 -4.49
CA VAL A 12 13.34 10.34 -4.30
C VAL A 12 13.12 11.59 -5.15
N LEU A 13 12.17 11.49 -6.07
CA LEU A 13 11.83 12.58 -6.99
C LEU A 13 10.64 13.36 -6.46
N ASN A 14 10.75 14.67 -6.52
CA ASN A 14 9.65 15.57 -6.32
C ASN A 14 8.84 15.67 -7.61
N LEU A 15 7.63 15.12 -7.60
CA LEU A 15 6.81 15.06 -8.81
C LEU A 15 6.26 16.43 -9.25
N LEU A 16 6.32 17.47 -8.38
CA LEU A 16 5.82 18.80 -8.72
C LEU A 16 6.82 19.61 -9.55
N ASN A 17 8.12 19.47 -9.26
CA ASN A 17 9.17 20.26 -9.91
C ASN A 17 10.22 19.39 -10.63
N GLY A 18 10.10 18.06 -10.55
CA GLY A 18 11.04 17.11 -11.15
C GLY A 18 12.41 17.04 -10.46
N ALA A 19 12.59 17.72 -9.33
CA ALA A 19 13.85 17.73 -8.59
C ALA A 19 14.09 16.41 -7.87
N VAL A 20 15.37 16.12 -7.59
CA VAL A 20 15.77 15.04 -6.69
C VAL A 20 15.83 15.62 -5.28
N ASP A 21 14.89 15.23 -4.42
CA ASP A 21 14.84 15.71 -3.03
C ASP A 21 15.81 14.93 -2.13
N TYR A 22 15.94 13.61 -2.35
CA TYR A 22 16.80 12.73 -1.55
C TYR A 22 17.57 11.76 -2.42
N THR A 23 18.78 11.41 -2.01
CA THR A 23 19.63 10.43 -2.68
C THR A 23 20.39 9.60 -1.65
N ILE A 24 20.47 8.29 -1.89
CA ILE A 24 21.41 7.40 -1.20
C ILE A 24 22.17 6.57 -2.22
N ARG A 25 23.45 6.32 -1.95
CA ARG A 25 24.33 5.52 -2.82
C ARG A 25 25.21 4.60 -1.99
N SER A 26 25.42 3.41 -2.52
CA SER A 26 26.24 2.36 -1.88
C SER A 26 27.72 2.72 -1.76
N ASP A 27 28.20 3.69 -2.54
CA ASP A 27 29.59 4.15 -2.55
C ASP A 27 29.87 5.29 -1.56
N THR A 28 28.84 5.78 -0.85
CA THR A 28 29.05 6.76 0.22
C THR A 28 29.72 6.14 1.44
N PRO A 29 30.62 6.85 2.15
CA PRO A 29 31.30 6.32 3.33
C PRO A 29 30.35 5.78 4.41
N THR A 30 29.21 6.45 4.61
CA THR A 30 28.19 6.05 5.60
C THR A 30 27.57 4.70 5.25
N VAL A 31 27.21 4.48 3.98
CA VAL A 31 26.61 3.21 3.54
C VAL A 31 27.66 2.10 3.47
N ALA A 32 28.88 2.42 3.02
CA ALA A 32 29.98 1.47 2.99
C ALA A 32 30.33 0.94 4.38
N ALA A 33 30.26 1.79 5.41
CA ALA A 33 30.51 1.39 6.81
C ALA A 33 29.47 0.39 7.35
N LEU A 34 28.28 0.31 6.76
CA LEU A 34 27.23 -0.66 7.14
C LEU A 34 27.49 -2.07 6.55
N GLY A 35 28.49 -2.22 5.68
CA GLY A 35 28.80 -3.50 5.05
C GLY A 35 27.71 -4.03 4.11
N ILE A 36 26.84 -3.14 3.61
CA ILE A 36 25.81 -3.51 2.64
C ILE A 36 26.49 -3.81 1.29
N PRO A 37 26.15 -4.92 0.61
CA PRO A 37 26.79 -5.28 -0.66
C PRO A 37 26.69 -4.17 -1.71
N ASN A 38 27.81 -3.91 -2.39
CA ASN A 38 27.94 -2.96 -3.50
C ASN A 38 28.48 -3.63 -4.78
N THR A 39 28.36 -4.95 -4.88
CA THR A 39 28.81 -5.73 -6.03
C THR A 39 28.14 -5.26 -7.33
N PRO A 40 28.86 -5.23 -8.46
CA PRO A 40 28.27 -4.96 -9.77
C PRO A 40 27.06 -5.85 -10.06
N GLY A 41 26.01 -5.28 -10.65
CA GLY A 41 24.78 -6.01 -11.00
C GLY A 41 23.73 -6.07 -9.89
N LEU A 42 23.94 -5.42 -8.74
CA LEU A 42 22.90 -5.22 -7.74
C LEU A 42 21.94 -4.10 -8.16
N THR A 43 20.65 -4.40 -8.10
CA THR A 43 19.56 -3.47 -8.39
C THR A 43 18.63 -3.37 -7.18
N PRO A 44 18.36 -2.15 -6.68
CA PRO A 44 17.37 -1.96 -5.64
C PRO A 44 15.96 -2.02 -6.24
N VAL A 45 15.12 -2.89 -5.70
CA VAL A 45 13.72 -3.05 -6.07
C VAL A 45 12.86 -2.47 -4.96
N ILE A 46 12.19 -1.35 -5.25
CA ILE A 46 11.33 -0.67 -4.29
C ILE A 46 10.13 -1.55 -3.95
N ARG A 47 9.87 -1.70 -2.65
CA ARG A 47 8.73 -2.44 -2.11
C ARG A 47 7.63 -1.50 -1.62
N GLN A 48 8.03 -0.41 -0.97
CA GLN A 48 7.11 0.61 -0.48
C GLN A 48 7.84 1.94 -0.25
N PHE A 49 7.05 3.00 -0.26
CA PHE A 49 7.44 4.30 0.27
C PHE A 49 6.30 4.80 1.17
N SER A 50 6.55 4.85 2.48
CA SER A 50 5.56 5.25 3.48
C SER A 50 6.25 5.98 4.63
N LEU A 51 5.62 7.03 5.17
CA LEU A 51 6.12 7.76 6.34
C LEU A 51 7.62 8.11 6.26
N GLN A 52 8.07 8.65 5.11
CA GLN A 52 9.47 9.02 4.86
C GLN A 52 10.47 7.83 4.85
N THR A 53 9.98 6.59 4.80
CA THR A 53 10.80 5.38 4.74
C THR A 53 10.61 4.68 3.40
N VAL A 54 11.72 4.47 2.68
CA VAL A 54 11.77 3.67 1.45
C VAL A 54 12.24 2.27 1.81
N THR A 55 11.40 1.26 1.63
CA THR A 55 11.79 -0.14 1.77
C THR A 55 12.12 -0.73 0.42
N PHE A 56 13.24 -1.43 0.31
CA PHE A 56 13.68 -2.05 -0.94
C PHE A 56 14.44 -3.36 -0.70
N ASN A 57 14.32 -4.29 -1.65
CA ASN A 57 15.21 -5.44 -1.73
C ASN A 57 16.41 -5.12 -2.61
N LEU A 58 17.59 -5.62 -2.25
CA LEU A 58 18.72 -5.66 -3.18
C LEU A 58 18.71 -6.98 -3.93
N VAL A 59 18.65 -6.89 -5.26
CA VAL A 59 18.54 -8.04 -6.16
C VAL A 59 19.77 -8.08 -7.05
N LEU A 60 20.49 -9.19 -7.01
CA LEU A 60 21.58 -9.44 -7.95
C LEU A 60 20.99 -9.93 -9.28
N ASN A 61 21.51 -9.45 -10.41
CA ASN A 61 21.12 -9.93 -11.73
C ASN A 61 21.17 -11.47 -11.82
N GLY A 62 20.06 -12.11 -12.17
CA GLY A 62 19.92 -13.57 -12.22
C GLY A 62 19.64 -14.24 -10.86
N GLY A 63 19.49 -13.45 -9.79
CA GLY A 63 19.18 -13.88 -8.43
C GLY A 63 17.71 -13.66 -8.03
N GLU A 64 16.84 -13.32 -8.98
CA GLU A 64 15.43 -12.96 -8.75
C GLU A 64 14.61 -14.13 -8.19
N ALA A 65 15.06 -15.37 -8.44
CA ALA A 65 14.41 -16.61 -8.02
C ALA A 65 15.15 -17.34 -6.87
N GLY A 66 16.15 -16.70 -6.24
CA GLY A 66 17.03 -17.32 -5.23
C GLY A 66 16.66 -17.03 -3.77
N SER A 67 17.27 -17.80 -2.85
CA SER A 67 17.06 -17.68 -1.39
C SER A 67 17.53 -16.35 -0.81
N ALA A 68 16.75 -15.83 0.16
CA ALA A 68 17.05 -14.74 1.10
C ALA A 68 17.48 -13.41 0.47
N LEU A 69 16.61 -12.83 -0.34
CA LEU A 69 16.72 -11.41 -0.70
C LEU A 69 16.69 -10.57 0.57
N LYS A 70 17.74 -9.77 0.76
CA LYS A 70 17.80 -8.85 1.89
C LYS A 70 17.03 -7.58 1.54
N ALA A 71 16.09 -7.23 2.41
CA ALA A 71 15.43 -5.95 2.37
C ALA A 71 16.09 -4.96 3.33
N TYR A 72 15.97 -3.68 2.99
CA TYR A 72 16.47 -2.57 3.78
C TYR A 72 15.43 -1.46 3.84
N ASP A 73 15.35 -0.82 4.99
CA ASP A 73 14.59 0.42 5.19
C ASP A 73 15.57 1.60 5.16
N TRP A 74 15.33 2.53 4.24
CA TRP A 74 16.01 3.82 4.16
C TRP A 74 15.09 4.93 4.68
N LYS A 75 15.45 5.51 5.82
CA LYS A 75 14.80 6.72 6.34
C LYS A 75 15.40 7.95 5.64
N ILE A 76 14.60 8.65 4.85
CA ILE A 76 15.12 9.69 3.94
C ILE A 76 15.54 10.98 4.67
N ASP A 77 15.00 11.23 5.86
CA ASP A 77 15.29 12.39 6.70
C ASP A 77 16.65 12.29 7.40
N THR A 78 16.99 11.08 7.86
CA THR A 78 18.19 10.76 8.65
C THR A 78 19.28 10.09 7.83
N ASN A 79 18.93 9.55 6.66
CA ASN A 79 19.75 8.62 5.86
C ASN A 79 20.12 7.33 6.58
N ASP A 80 19.39 6.96 7.63
CA ASP A 80 19.56 5.69 8.29
C ASP A 80 19.13 4.54 7.37
N LEU A 81 19.99 3.52 7.27
CA LEU A 81 19.71 2.26 6.59
C LEU A 81 19.69 1.13 7.62
N THR A 82 18.57 0.43 7.69
CA THR A 82 18.40 -0.71 8.61
C THR A 82 17.96 -1.95 7.85
N LEU A 83 18.35 -3.13 8.36
CA LEU A 83 17.92 -4.40 7.77
C LEU A 83 16.42 -4.60 8.04
N ASN A 84 15.66 -4.87 6.98
CA ASN A 84 14.25 -5.19 7.05
C ASN A 84 14.08 -6.71 6.95
N SER A 85 13.48 -7.33 7.97
CA SER A 85 13.24 -8.79 8.00
C SER A 85 11.85 -9.20 7.48
N VAL A 86 11.07 -8.23 6.99
CA VAL A 86 9.70 -8.42 6.51
C VAL A 86 9.69 -8.88 5.05
N PHE A 87 10.32 -8.12 4.15
CA PHE A 87 10.30 -8.41 2.73
C PHE A 87 11.40 -9.42 2.35
N THR A 88 11.13 -10.70 2.58
CA THR A 88 12.06 -11.80 2.26
C THR A 88 11.95 -12.30 0.81
N SER A 89 10.96 -11.83 0.05
CA SER A 89 10.75 -12.14 -1.36
C SER A 89 10.33 -10.89 -2.15
N LEU A 90 10.46 -10.93 -3.48
CA LEU A 90 9.93 -9.88 -4.36
C LEU A 90 8.44 -10.02 -4.64
N ASP A 91 7.85 -11.08 -4.11
CA ASP A 91 6.53 -11.53 -4.49
C ASP A 91 5.56 -11.30 -3.34
N SER A 92 4.88 -10.16 -3.41
CA SER A 92 3.95 -9.73 -2.36
C SER A 92 2.78 -8.95 -2.94
N ASP A 93 1.71 -8.89 -2.16
CA ASP A 93 0.56 -8.03 -2.40
C ASP A 93 0.11 -7.37 -1.10
N ARG A 94 -0.45 -6.16 -1.19
CA ARG A 94 -0.88 -5.36 -0.02
C ARG A 94 -2.37 -5.10 -0.08
N LEU A 95 -3.04 -5.35 1.05
CA LEU A 95 -4.42 -4.97 1.25
C LEU A 95 -4.47 -3.53 1.78
N SER A 96 -4.92 -2.58 0.95
CA SER A 96 -4.91 -1.15 1.31
C SER A 96 -5.74 -0.81 2.55
N ASP A 97 -6.81 -1.55 2.82
CA ASP A 97 -7.73 -1.27 3.93
C ASP A 97 -7.10 -1.55 5.32
N THR A 98 -6.25 -2.57 5.40
CA THR A 98 -5.62 -3.03 6.66
C THR A 98 -4.11 -2.81 6.68
N ASN A 99 -3.52 -2.43 5.54
CA ASN A 99 -2.09 -2.42 5.27
C ASN A 99 -1.37 -3.77 5.43
N GLU A 100 -2.12 -4.86 5.57
CA GLU A 100 -1.55 -6.21 5.60
C GLU A 100 -0.84 -6.53 4.28
N VAL A 101 0.26 -7.25 4.38
CA VAL A 101 1.03 -7.70 3.22
C VAL A 101 1.09 -9.22 3.22
N ILE A 102 0.71 -9.84 2.12
CA ILE A 102 0.95 -11.27 1.89
C ILE A 102 2.14 -11.47 0.99
N MET A 103 2.90 -12.53 1.22
CA MET A 103 4.07 -12.87 0.42
C MET A 103 4.29 -14.38 0.39
N THR A 104 4.89 -14.87 -0.69
CA THR A 104 5.39 -16.24 -0.76
C THR A 104 6.80 -16.28 -0.18
N ALA A 105 7.10 -17.31 0.61
CA ALA A 105 8.43 -17.46 1.20
C ALA A 105 8.73 -18.92 1.50
N GLU A 106 10.02 -19.22 1.53
CA GLU A 106 10.54 -20.43 2.14
C GLU A 106 10.42 -20.33 3.67
N ASP A 107 9.97 -21.41 4.30
CA ASP A 107 9.95 -21.56 5.74
C ASP A 107 10.35 -23.00 6.12
N ASP A 108 11.60 -23.14 6.57
CA ASP A 108 12.18 -24.42 7.01
C ASP A 108 11.51 -24.98 8.28
N ARG A 109 10.69 -24.19 8.98
CA ARG A 109 9.92 -24.65 10.14
C ARG A 109 8.70 -25.48 9.71
N LEU A 110 8.32 -25.41 8.44
CA LEU A 110 7.18 -26.12 7.86
C LEU A 110 7.65 -27.25 6.94
N GLN A 111 6.72 -28.15 6.62
CA GLN A 111 7.01 -29.22 5.66
C GLN A 111 7.40 -28.64 4.30
N ASN A 112 8.39 -29.26 3.66
CA ASN A 112 8.88 -28.87 2.35
C ASN A 112 9.45 -30.09 1.61
N GLN A 113 9.69 -29.92 0.31
CA GLN A 113 10.35 -30.87 -0.56
C GLN A 113 11.48 -30.18 -1.33
N LYS A 114 12.26 -29.31 -0.65
CA LYS A 114 13.25 -28.43 -1.29
C LYS A 114 14.22 -29.18 -2.22
N VAL A 115 14.56 -30.41 -1.88
CA VAL A 115 15.42 -31.29 -2.70
C VAL A 115 14.84 -31.56 -4.10
N SER A 116 13.51 -31.57 -4.23
CA SER A 116 12.79 -31.75 -5.49
C SER A 116 12.72 -30.47 -6.34
N PHE A 117 13.11 -29.31 -5.80
CA PHE A 117 13.08 -28.01 -6.48
C PHE A 117 14.52 -27.51 -6.71
N PRO A 118 15.09 -27.68 -7.92
CA PRO A 118 16.52 -27.42 -8.17
C PRO A 118 16.98 -25.98 -7.96
N VAL A 119 16.07 -25.01 -8.03
CA VAL A 119 16.37 -23.58 -7.89
C VAL A 119 15.95 -23.08 -6.51
N PHE A 120 14.66 -23.18 -6.19
CA PHE A 120 14.07 -22.62 -4.98
C PHE A 120 12.64 -23.17 -4.79
N GLN A 121 12.21 -23.28 -3.53
CA GLN A 121 10.82 -23.60 -3.17
C GLN A 121 10.30 -22.57 -2.16
N ALA A 122 9.30 -21.78 -2.54
CA ALA A 122 8.46 -21.09 -1.57
C ALA A 122 7.35 -22.06 -1.13
N ASN A 123 7.56 -22.76 -0.02
CA ASN A 123 6.62 -23.72 0.54
C ASN A 123 5.50 -23.08 1.39
N SER A 124 5.51 -21.76 1.57
CA SER A 124 4.53 -21.07 2.42
C SER A 124 4.01 -19.75 1.83
N ILE A 125 2.78 -19.38 2.21
CA ILE A 125 2.31 -17.99 2.16
C ILE A 125 2.36 -17.45 3.57
N GLN A 126 2.92 -16.26 3.70
CA GLN A 126 3.07 -15.55 4.95
C GLN A 126 2.34 -14.23 4.90
N VAL A 127 1.82 -13.82 6.05
CA VAL A 127 1.25 -12.49 6.25
C VAL A 127 2.19 -11.67 7.11
N TYR A 128 2.33 -10.39 6.78
CA TYR A 128 2.90 -9.36 7.61
C TYR A 128 1.81 -8.38 8.02
N GLU A 129 1.67 -8.19 9.34
CA GLU A 129 0.73 -7.27 9.94
C GLU A 129 1.49 -6.01 10.40
N GLU A 130 1.22 -4.87 9.75
CA GLU A 130 1.96 -3.63 10.01
C GLU A 130 1.74 -3.08 11.45
N LEU A 131 0.54 -3.28 12.00
CA LEU A 131 0.20 -2.82 13.36
C LEU A 131 0.98 -3.56 14.46
N THR A 132 1.22 -4.85 14.29
CA THR A 132 1.93 -5.69 15.28
C THR A 132 3.41 -5.86 14.94
N GLY A 133 3.79 -5.59 13.68
CA GLY A 133 5.12 -5.88 13.14
C GLY A 133 5.39 -7.38 12.99
N ALA A 134 4.37 -8.23 13.13
CA ALA A 134 4.49 -9.68 13.09
C ALA A 134 4.45 -10.19 11.65
N ARG A 135 5.37 -11.10 11.30
CA ARG A 135 5.32 -11.91 10.08
C ARG A 135 5.24 -13.38 10.43
N PHE A 136 4.26 -14.10 9.89
CA PHE A 136 4.10 -15.53 10.15
C PHE A 136 3.45 -16.27 8.97
N PRO A 137 3.76 -17.57 8.79
CA PRO A 137 3.11 -18.39 7.78
C PRO A 137 1.69 -18.78 8.20
N PHE A 138 0.73 -18.64 7.29
CA PHE A 138 -0.66 -19.09 7.49
C PHE A 138 -1.04 -20.24 6.58
N PHE A 139 -0.28 -20.48 5.50
CA PHE A 139 -0.50 -21.58 4.56
C PHE A 139 0.81 -22.27 4.21
N ASN A 140 0.79 -23.60 4.11
CA ASN A 140 1.90 -24.44 3.69
C ASN A 140 1.45 -25.41 2.59
N LEU A 141 2.24 -25.51 1.52
CA LEU A 141 2.04 -26.51 0.47
C LEU A 141 3.39 -27.20 0.19
N PRO A 142 3.65 -28.37 0.81
CA PRO A 142 5.00 -28.94 0.85
C PRO A 142 5.48 -29.50 -0.49
N ASP A 143 4.57 -29.85 -1.39
CA ASP A 143 4.83 -30.48 -2.69
C ASP A 143 4.80 -29.51 -3.88
N ALA A 144 4.65 -28.21 -3.62
CA ALA A 144 4.66 -27.15 -4.63
C ALA A 144 5.56 -25.98 -4.23
N THR A 145 5.92 -25.16 -5.21
CA THR A 145 6.40 -23.80 -4.99
C THR A 145 5.27 -22.81 -5.27
N LEU A 146 5.11 -21.82 -4.40
CA LEU A 146 4.04 -20.83 -4.42
C LEU A 146 4.52 -19.50 -4.98
N GLN A 147 3.72 -18.86 -5.82
CA GLN A 147 4.09 -17.64 -6.53
C GLN A 147 2.90 -16.69 -6.72
N THR A 148 3.17 -15.40 -6.85
CA THR A 148 2.24 -14.31 -7.15
C THR A 148 0.97 -14.27 -6.30
N PRO A 149 1.07 -14.26 -4.95
CA PRO A 149 -0.10 -14.21 -4.11
C PRO A 149 -0.83 -12.87 -4.34
N ARG A 150 -2.15 -12.91 -4.40
CA ARG A 150 -3.02 -11.74 -4.54
C ARG A 150 -4.13 -11.79 -3.53
N PHE A 151 -4.39 -10.68 -2.85
CA PHE A 151 -5.63 -10.52 -2.12
C PHE A 151 -6.79 -10.49 -3.12
N ILE A 152 -7.84 -11.25 -2.83
CA ILE A 152 -9.07 -11.30 -3.63
C ILE A 152 -10.28 -11.24 -2.70
N GLN A 153 -11.48 -11.01 -3.25
CA GLN A 153 -12.72 -10.95 -2.48
C GLN A 153 -12.59 -9.98 -1.28
N ASN A 154 -12.15 -8.76 -1.57
CA ASN A 154 -11.84 -7.73 -0.59
C ASN A 154 -10.81 -8.15 0.48
N GLY A 155 -9.91 -9.08 0.18
CA GLY A 155 -8.92 -9.58 1.13
C GLY A 155 -9.41 -10.72 2.02
N GLU A 156 -10.65 -11.19 1.87
CA GLU A 156 -11.14 -12.38 2.58
C GLU A 156 -10.40 -13.66 2.15
N ARG A 157 -9.79 -13.66 0.95
CA ARG A 157 -9.13 -14.82 0.34
C ARG A 157 -7.87 -14.41 -0.42
N ILE A 158 -7.07 -15.43 -0.75
CA ILE A 158 -5.80 -15.30 -1.44
C ILE A 158 -5.83 -16.18 -2.69
N LEU A 159 -5.56 -15.59 -3.85
CA LEU A 159 -5.25 -16.32 -5.08
C LEU A 159 -3.74 -16.49 -5.16
N VAL A 160 -3.25 -17.70 -5.44
CA VAL A 160 -1.81 -17.99 -5.54
C VAL A 160 -1.54 -18.94 -6.71
N ASP A 161 -0.47 -18.68 -7.46
CA ASP A 161 0.06 -19.61 -8.45
C ASP A 161 0.88 -20.70 -7.74
N THR A 162 0.75 -21.93 -8.21
CA THR A 162 1.34 -23.10 -7.60
C THR A 162 1.98 -23.94 -8.70
N ALA A 163 3.22 -24.38 -8.49
CA ALA A 163 3.92 -25.27 -9.39
C ALA A 163 4.52 -26.45 -8.64
N THR A 164 4.15 -27.68 -9.05
CA THR A 164 4.77 -28.89 -8.51
C THR A 164 6.19 -29.08 -9.07
N ALA A 165 6.98 -29.94 -8.43
CA ALA A 165 8.35 -30.24 -8.87
C ALA A 165 8.42 -30.82 -10.30
N ASP A 166 7.36 -31.49 -10.77
CA ASP A 166 7.25 -31.98 -12.15
C ASP A 166 6.69 -30.93 -13.15
N GLY A 167 6.56 -29.68 -12.72
CA GLY A 167 6.18 -28.55 -13.58
C GLY A 167 4.69 -28.46 -13.90
N ARG A 168 3.82 -28.99 -13.03
CA ARG A 168 2.36 -28.78 -13.18
C ARG A 168 1.96 -27.51 -12.48
N TYR A 169 1.38 -26.60 -13.25
CA TYR A 169 0.92 -25.30 -12.80
C TYR A 169 -0.56 -25.30 -12.47
N ALA A 170 -0.93 -24.58 -11.41
CA ALA A 170 -2.32 -24.35 -11.06
C ALA A 170 -2.50 -23.10 -10.22
N TRP A 171 -3.66 -22.47 -10.33
CA TRP A 171 -4.03 -21.32 -9.52
C TRP A 171 -4.97 -21.74 -8.40
N THR A 172 -4.53 -21.60 -7.16
CA THR A 172 -5.23 -22.07 -5.97
C THR A 172 -5.78 -20.88 -5.19
N VAL A 173 -7.01 -21.02 -4.68
CA VAL A 173 -7.64 -20.05 -3.79
C VAL A 173 -7.61 -20.60 -2.37
N VAL A 174 -7.11 -19.79 -1.45
CA VAL A 174 -6.91 -20.13 -0.04
C VAL A 174 -7.62 -19.09 0.84
N GLU A 175 -8.23 -19.53 1.92
CA GLU A 175 -8.79 -18.65 2.95
C GLU A 175 -7.72 -18.22 3.97
N ARG A 176 -8.01 -17.18 4.75
CA ARG A 176 -7.13 -16.71 5.83
C ARG A 176 -6.85 -17.78 6.89
N SER A 177 -7.77 -18.73 7.05
CA SER A 177 -7.63 -19.92 7.89
C SER A 177 -6.62 -20.95 7.36
N GLY A 178 -6.05 -20.74 6.18
CA GLY A 178 -5.21 -21.73 5.48
C GLY A 178 -6.01 -22.83 4.77
N ALA A 179 -7.35 -22.82 4.86
CA ALA A 179 -8.18 -23.76 4.13
C ALA A 179 -8.13 -23.50 2.62
N VAL A 180 -7.96 -24.56 1.83
CA VAL A 180 -8.02 -24.48 0.36
C VAL A 180 -9.49 -24.44 -0.07
N VAL A 181 -9.89 -23.35 -0.74
CA VAL A 181 -11.21 -23.22 -1.36
C VAL A 181 -11.30 -24.10 -2.61
N GLY A 182 -10.22 -24.13 -3.39
CA GLY A 182 -10.10 -24.95 -4.58
C GLY A 182 -9.06 -24.42 -5.56
N THR A 183 -8.99 -25.04 -6.71
CA THR A 183 -8.04 -24.70 -7.78
C THR A 183 -8.79 -24.40 -9.07
N LEU A 184 -8.35 -23.39 -9.81
CA LEU A 184 -8.87 -23.10 -11.14
C LEU A 184 -8.56 -24.26 -12.11
N PRO A 185 -9.38 -24.47 -13.16
CA PRO A 185 -9.08 -25.47 -14.19
C PRO A 185 -7.68 -25.25 -14.80
N THR A 186 -6.85 -26.29 -14.84
CA THR A 186 -5.46 -26.22 -15.34
C THR A 186 -5.34 -25.88 -16.83
N ALA A 187 -6.44 -25.95 -17.58
CA ALA A 187 -6.50 -25.49 -18.96
C ALA A 187 -6.38 -23.96 -19.09
N ILE A 188 -6.62 -23.21 -18.01
CA ILE A 188 -6.60 -21.76 -17.98
C ILE A 188 -5.24 -21.30 -17.48
N THR A 189 -4.60 -20.43 -18.25
CA THR A 189 -3.38 -19.73 -17.83
C THR A 189 -3.72 -18.28 -17.53
N LEU A 190 -3.25 -17.77 -16.39
CA LEU A 190 -3.40 -16.36 -16.04
C LEU A 190 -2.10 -15.65 -16.40
N THR A 191 -2.19 -14.57 -17.17
CA THR A 191 -1.04 -13.68 -17.39
C THR A 191 -0.94 -12.62 -16.30
N GLU A 192 -2.09 -12.16 -15.81
CA GLU A 192 -2.17 -11.20 -14.71
C GLU A 192 -3.48 -11.40 -13.95
N ALA A 193 -3.46 -11.19 -12.64
CA ALA A 193 -4.64 -11.17 -11.80
C ALA A 193 -4.64 -9.99 -10.83
N LYS A 194 -5.83 -9.49 -10.52
CA LYS A 194 -6.10 -8.46 -9.50
C LYS A 194 -7.38 -8.80 -8.74
N GLY A 195 -7.34 -8.63 -7.41
CA GLY A 195 -8.53 -8.78 -6.57
C GLY A 195 -9.58 -7.71 -6.84
N VAL A 196 -10.83 -8.09 -6.64
CA VAL A 196 -11.99 -7.18 -6.55
C VAL A 196 -12.83 -7.56 -5.31
N ALA A 197 -13.91 -6.82 -5.04
CA ALA A 197 -14.65 -6.94 -3.78
C ALA A 197 -15.28 -8.33 -3.53
N ASP A 198 -15.70 -9.02 -4.58
CA ASP A 198 -16.39 -10.31 -4.54
C ASP A 198 -15.60 -11.46 -5.19
N GLY A 199 -14.39 -11.17 -5.68
CA GLY A 199 -13.50 -12.18 -6.24
C GLY A 199 -12.29 -11.56 -6.89
N PHE A 200 -12.06 -11.85 -8.16
CA PHE A 200 -10.91 -11.33 -8.89
C PHE A 200 -11.18 -11.20 -10.38
N VAL A 201 -10.37 -10.39 -11.04
CA VAL A 201 -10.26 -10.34 -12.49
C VAL A 201 -8.89 -10.85 -12.90
N TYR A 202 -8.82 -11.48 -14.07
CA TYR A 202 -7.56 -11.91 -14.64
C TYR A 202 -7.55 -11.78 -16.15
N THR A 203 -6.36 -11.77 -16.74
CA THR A 203 -6.20 -11.82 -18.19
C THR A 203 -5.63 -13.15 -18.66
N THR A 204 -6.08 -13.63 -19.81
CA THR A 204 -5.67 -14.91 -20.39
C THR A 204 -5.78 -14.90 -21.91
N ASP A 205 -4.95 -15.70 -22.57
CA ASP A 205 -5.03 -15.95 -24.02
C ASP A 205 -5.77 -17.27 -24.33
N THR A 206 -6.24 -18.00 -23.31
CA THR A 206 -6.89 -19.32 -23.46
C THR A 206 -8.25 -19.24 -24.16
N PHE A 207 -9.03 -18.18 -23.93
CA PHE A 207 -10.38 -18.06 -24.51
C PHE A 207 -10.38 -17.70 -26.00
N ALA A 208 -9.40 -16.91 -26.44
CA ALA A 208 -9.27 -16.48 -27.82
C ALA A 208 -7.80 -16.51 -28.23
N ALA A 209 -7.43 -17.52 -29.02
CA ALA A 209 -6.04 -17.68 -29.46
C ALA A 209 -5.53 -16.41 -30.16
N GLY A 210 -4.44 -15.84 -29.62
CA GLY A 210 -3.81 -14.63 -30.15
C GLY A 210 -4.45 -13.32 -29.71
N ALA A 211 -5.49 -13.32 -28.87
CA ALA A 211 -6.10 -12.11 -28.31
C ALA A 211 -6.26 -12.23 -26.79
N ARG A 212 -5.88 -11.18 -26.05
CA ARG A 212 -6.03 -11.18 -24.59
C ARG A 212 -7.48 -10.99 -24.18
N THR A 213 -7.99 -11.90 -23.36
CA THR A 213 -9.31 -11.82 -22.73
C THR A 213 -9.18 -11.39 -21.27
N LEU A 214 -10.01 -10.44 -20.84
CA LEU A 214 -10.25 -10.10 -19.44
C LEU A 214 -11.44 -10.93 -18.93
N VAL A 215 -11.22 -11.63 -17.83
CA VAL A 215 -12.18 -12.56 -17.24
C VAL A 215 -12.45 -12.14 -15.80
N TYR A 216 -13.71 -12.21 -15.39
CA TYR A 216 -14.14 -11.97 -14.02
C TYR A 216 -14.54 -13.28 -13.34
N VAL A 217 -14.08 -13.50 -12.11
CA VAL A 217 -14.43 -14.63 -11.27
C VAL A 217 -15.06 -14.10 -9.99
N ASP A 218 -16.33 -14.43 -9.79
CA ASP A 218 -17.04 -14.23 -8.53
C ASP A 218 -16.77 -15.44 -7.62
N THR A 219 -16.06 -15.23 -6.52
CA THR A 219 -15.73 -16.31 -5.58
C THR A 219 -16.77 -16.45 -4.46
N ARG A 220 -17.77 -15.55 -4.37
CA ARG A 220 -18.91 -15.67 -3.44
C ARG A 220 -19.91 -16.72 -3.90
N THR A 221 -20.07 -16.89 -5.21
CA THR A 221 -20.99 -17.86 -5.80
C THR A 221 -20.34 -19.21 -6.14
N GLY A 222 -19.02 -19.30 -5.97
CA GLY A 222 -18.24 -20.54 -6.10
C GLY A 222 -17.06 -20.38 -7.07
N LEU A 223 -15.99 -21.16 -6.84
CA LEU A 223 -14.79 -21.07 -7.67
C LEU A 223 -14.99 -21.79 -9.02
N ASN A 224 -14.78 -21.06 -10.11
CA ASN A 224 -14.87 -21.57 -11.48
C ASN A 224 -13.92 -20.80 -12.42
N ALA A 225 -13.94 -21.14 -13.71
CA ALA A 225 -13.13 -20.49 -14.74
C ALA A 225 -13.34 -18.98 -14.90
N GLY A 226 -14.49 -18.45 -14.44
CA GLY A 226 -14.92 -17.08 -14.65
C GLY A 226 -15.67 -16.86 -15.95
N VAL A 227 -16.16 -15.64 -16.09
CA VAL A 227 -16.92 -15.15 -17.24
C VAL A 227 -16.07 -14.14 -18.01
N PRO A 228 -15.81 -14.36 -19.31
CA PRO A 228 -15.18 -13.35 -20.16
C PRO A 228 -16.02 -12.07 -20.16
N ILE A 229 -15.42 -10.95 -19.76
CA ILE A 229 -16.09 -9.64 -19.73
C ILE A 229 -15.60 -8.71 -20.84
N TRP A 230 -14.42 -8.99 -21.41
CA TRP A 230 -13.87 -8.25 -22.54
C TRP A 230 -12.80 -9.08 -23.25
N THR A 231 -12.69 -8.94 -24.57
CA THR A 231 -11.61 -9.54 -25.38
C THR A 231 -11.04 -8.50 -26.32
N GLY A 232 -9.72 -8.37 -26.34
CA GLY A 232 -8.99 -7.47 -27.22
C GLY A 232 -8.92 -7.95 -28.66
N LYS A 233 -8.24 -7.19 -29.51
CA LYS A 233 -7.94 -7.63 -30.89
C LYS A 233 -6.76 -8.61 -30.89
N ALA A 234 -6.68 -9.41 -31.95
CA ALA A 234 -5.54 -10.28 -32.15
C ALA A 234 -4.23 -9.46 -32.21
N GLY A 235 -3.24 -9.90 -31.44
CA GLY A 235 -1.94 -9.22 -31.28
C GLY A 235 -1.89 -8.17 -30.17
N GLU A 236 -3.03 -7.77 -29.57
CA GLU A 236 -3.03 -6.87 -28.42
C GLU A 236 -2.71 -7.64 -27.12
N GLN A 237 -1.81 -7.08 -26.30
CA GLN A 237 -1.44 -7.62 -24.98
C GLN A 237 -1.64 -6.59 -23.85
N PRO A 238 -2.89 -6.17 -23.59
CA PRO A 238 -3.21 -5.26 -22.49
C PRO A 238 -2.85 -5.87 -21.13
N LEU A 239 -2.47 -4.98 -20.20
CA LEU A 239 -2.20 -5.28 -18.80
C LEU A 239 -3.24 -4.61 -17.89
N ILE A 240 -3.51 -5.21 -16.75
CA ILE A 240 -4.36 -4.64 -15.70
C ILE A 240 -3.54 -3.63 -14.90
N VAL A 241 -3.71 -2.34 -15.22
CA VAL A 241 -3.05 -1.26 -14.47
C VAL A 241 -3.71 -0.99 -13.11
N TRP A 242 -5.01 -1.24 -12.99
CA TRP A 242 -5.78 -1.06 -11.76
C TRP A 242 -7.11 -1.82 -11.83
N ALA A 243 -7.55 -2.35 -10.70
CA ALA A 243 -8.90 -2.90 -10.52
C ALA A 243 -9.41 -2.45 -9.14
N GLY A 244 -10.58 -1.83 -9.12
CA GLY A 244 -11.18 -1.31 -7.89
C GLY A 244 -12.43 -0.50 -8.19
N ASN A 245 -13.09 -0.02 -7.13
CA ASN A 245 -14.21 0.90 -7.27
C ASN A 245 -13.69 2.34 -7.11
N THR A 246 -14.14 3.25 -7.98
CA THR A 246 -13.87 4.69 -7.83
C THR A 246 -14.80 5.35 -6.81
N ALA A 247 -15.82 4.62 -6.35
CA ALA A 247 -16.71 5.02 -5.26
C ALA A 247 -16.47 4.12 -4.03
N ILE A 248 -16.37 4.74 -2.85
CA ILE A 248 -16.34 4.01 -1.58
C ILE A 248 -17.72 3.36 -1.38
N SER A 249 -17.83 2.06 -1.64
CA SER A 249 -19.04 1.32 -1.26
C SER A 249 -19.03 1.11 0.26
N VAL A 250 -20.11 1.48 0.94
CA VAL A 250 -20.32 1.32 2.40
C VAL A 250 -20.11 -0.14 2.86
N GLN A 251 -20.18 -1.09 1.93
CA GLN A 251 -20.00 -2.52 2.14
C GLN A 251 -18.53 -2.93 2.40
N ALA A 252 -17.55 -2.23 1.83
CA ALA A 252 -16.12 -2.47 2.10
C ALA A 252 -15.76 -2.14 3.56
N ALA A 253 -16.39 -1.10 4.12
CA ALA A 253 -16.16 -0.60 5.47
C ALA A 253 -16.70 -1.51 6.60
N SER A 254 -17.41 -2.59 6.26
CA SER A 254 -18.01 -3.52 7.24
C SER A 254 -17.47 -4.95 7.14
N THR A 255 -16.46 -5.19 6.29
CA THR A 255 -15.93 -6.54 6.08
C THR A 255 -15.26 -7.02 7.36
N THR A 256 -15.83 -8.04 8.00
CA THR A 256 -15.18 -8.71 9.13
C THR A 256 -14.26 -9.77 8.55
N TYR A 257 -12.95 -9.55 8.65
CA TYR A 257 -11.96 -10.53 8.22
C TYR A 257 -11.92 -11.71 9.19
N GLY A 258 -11.85 -12.92 8.65
CA GLY A 258 -11.48 -14.10 9.44
C GLY A 258 -10.07 -13.96 10.00
N ALA A 259 -9.83 -14.55 11.17
CA ALA A 259 -8.49 -14.60 11.74
C ALA A 259 -7.53 -15.38 10.82
N TRP A 260 -6.26 -14.97 10.83
CA TRP A 260 -5.21 -15.72 10.16
C TRP A 260 -4.88 -16.99 10.92
N ALA A 261 -4.72 -18.09 10.19
CA ALA A 261 -4.02 -19.23 10.76
C ALA A 261 -2.55 -18.86 11.00
N GLN A 262 -1.96 -19.45 12.04
CA GLN A 262 -0.56 -19.28 12.35
C GLN A 262 0.09 -20.66 12.46
N LEU A 263 0.88 -21.03 11.45
CA LEU A 263 1.49 -22.35 11.33
C LEU A 263 2.87 -22.43 12.01
N ALA A 264 3.48 -21.29 12.32
CA ALA A 264 4.74 -21.19 13.04
C ALA A 264 4.82 -19.87 13.82
N GLU A 265 5.76 -19.79 14.77
CA GLU A 265 5.96 -18.58 15.58
C GLU A 265 6.18 -17.30 14.73
N PRO A 266 5.73 -16.13 15.17
CA PRO A 266 5.93 -14.90 14.41
C PRO A 266 7.39 -14.44 14.44
N VAL A 267 7.82 -13.87 13.34
CA VAL A 267 9.10 -13.18 13.18
C VAL A 267 8.83 -11.68 13.17
N TYR A 268 9.66 -10.92 13.88
CA TYR A 268 9.52 -9.47 14.01
C TYR A 268 10.67 -8.74 13.32
N ALA A 269 10.43 -7.48 12.95
CA ALA A 269 11.52 -6.61 12.50
C ALA A 269 12.46 -6.26 13.66
N PRO A 270 13.77 -6.10 13.42
CA PRO A 270 14.69 -5.64 14.44
C PRO A 270 14.23 -4.30 15.03
N GLY A 271 14.01 -4.24 16.34
CA GLY A 271 13.51 -3.03 17.01
C GLY A 271 11.98 -2.91 17.08
N SER A 272 11.22 -3.85 16.50
CA SER A 272 9.79 -3.99 16.81
C SER A 272 9.64 -4.42 18.26
N ILE A 273 8.73 -3.76 18.99
CA ILE A 273 8.25 -4.27 20.27
C ILE A 273 7.11 -5.23 19.91
N PRO A 274 7.16 -6.52 20.28
CA PRO A 274 6.03 -7.42 20.04
C PRO A 274 4.83 -6.87 20.78
N LEU A 275 3.87 -6.32 20.04
CA LEU A 275 2.53 -6.14 20.58
C LEU A 275 1.97 -7.56 20.74
N ILE A 276 1.48 -7.90 21.93
CA ILE A 276 0.89 -9.23 22.18
C ILE A 276 -0.20 -9.42 21.12
N ALA A 277 0.00 -10.36 20.20
CA ALA A 277 -1.00 -10.70 19.20
C ALA A 277 -2.26 -11.16 19.95
N PRO A 278 -3.46 -10.67 19.59
CA PRO A 278 -4.69 -11.19 20.14
C PRO A 278 -4.75 -12.71 19.87
N ALA A 279 -5.31 -13.48 20.80
CA ALA A 279 -5.39 -14.94 20.69
C ALA A 279 -6.02 -15.38 19.34
N PRO A 280 -5.77 -16.61 18.83
CA PRO A 280 -6.19 -17.06 17.49
C PRO A 280 -7.69 -16.94 17.15
N ASP A 281 -8.55 -16.71 18.14
CA ASP A 281 -10.01 -16.53 17.98
C ASP A 281 -10.50 -15.15 18.44
N GLN A 282 -9.60 -14.26 18.83
CA GLN A 282 -9.94 -12.87 19.01
C GLN A 282 -9.88 -12.22 17.63
N PRO A 283 -11.01 -11.66 17.15
CA PRO A 283 -10.96 -10.91 15.91
C PRO A 283 -9.90 -9.81 16.04
N LEU A 284 -9.14 -9.55 14.96
CA LEU A 284 -8.30 -8.35 14.80
C LEU A 284 -9.22 -7.13 14.76
N LEU A 285 -9.80 -6.87 15.92
CA LEU A 285 -10.82 -5.90 16.17
C LEU A 285 -10.50 -5.34 17.54
N VAL A 286 -9.49 -4.47 17.55
CA VAL A 286 -9.90 -3.15 17.98
C VAL A 286 -10.83 -2.64 16.88
N ARG A 287 -12.14 -2.89 16.99
CA ARG A 287 -13.04 -1.98 16.30
C ARG A 287 -12.74 -0.61 16.92
N PRO A 288 -12.65 0.48 16.16
CA PRO A 288 -12.51 1.83 16.74
C PRO A 288 -13.57 2.13 17.83
N GLN A 289 -14.72 1.45 17.78
CA GLN A 289 -15.80 1.50 18.77
C GLN A 289 -15.55 0.70 20.07
N ASP A 290 -14.65 -0.28 20.10
CA ASP A 290 -14.41 -1.14 21.28
C ASP A 290 -13.29 -0.59 22.18
N VAL A 291 -12.51 0.38 21.69
CA VAL A 291 -11.63 1.27 22.48
C VAL A 291 -12.30 2.64 22.74
N ALA A 292 -13.51 2.84 22.20
CA ALA A 292 -14.30 4.01 22.54
C ALA A 292 -14.86 3.86 23.97
N THR A 293 -14.14 4.43 24.94
CA THR A 293 -14.84 5.26 25.94
C THR A 293 -15.82 6.17 25.18
N PRO A 294 -17.05 6.43 25.67
CA PRO A 294 -18.13 7.09 24.90
C PRO A 294 -17.85 8.53 24.40
N GLU A 295 -16.61 8.99 24.37
CA GLU A 295 -16.19 10.34 24.00
C GLU A 295 -15.35 10.45 22.71
N ALA A 296 -15.15 9.38 21.93
CA ALA A 296 -14.32 9.44 20.73
C ALA A 296 -15.02 9.02 19.43
N THR A 297 -16.12 9.66 19.08
CA THR A 297 -16.51 9.83 17.67
C THR A 297 -15.62 10.90 17.05
N ARG A 298 -14.34 10.60 16.81
CA ARG A 298 -13.54 11.36 15.83
C ARG A 298 -13.48 10.54 14.56
N GLY A 299 -14.32 10.90 13.59
CA GLY A 299 -13.96 10.68 12.20
C GLY A 299 -12.58 11.30 11.95
N PHE A 300 -11.85 10.78 10.97
CA PHE A 300 -10.67 11.45 10.43
C PHE A 300 -11.10 12.74 9.74
N ASN A 301 -11.49 13.73 10.54
CA ASN A 301 -11.48 15.11 10.12
C ASN A 301 -10.00 15.44 10.03
N VAL A 302 -9.48 15.62 8.82
CA VAL A 302 -8.24 16.38 8.69
C VAL A 302 -8.60 17.77 9.21
N VAL A 303 -8.20 18.08 10.44
CA VAL A 303 -8.54 19.36 11.09
C VAL A 303 -7.45 20.34 10.69
N LEU A 304 -7.85 21.56 10.32
CA LEU A 304 -6.91 22.67 10.19
C LEU A 304 -6.15 22.81 11.51
N VAL A 305 -4.82 22.76 11.47
CA VAL A 305 -3.96 22.90 12.65
C VAL A 305 -2.88 23.94 12.39
N PRO A 306 -2.50 24.78 13.37
CA PRO A 306 -1.34 25.64 13.24
C PRO A 306 -0.09 24.84 12.85
N GLY A 307 0.65 25.33 11.86
CA GLY A 307 1.78 24.66 11.22
C GLY A 307 1.41 23.79 10.01
N GLY A 308 0.13 23.45 9.82
CA GLY A 308 -0.35 22.67 8.67
C GLY A 308 -0.52 23.48 7.39
N LEU A 309 -0.70 22.78 6.27
CA LEU A 309 -1.05 23.38 4.98
C LEU A 309 -2.56 23.38 4.76
N ALA A 310 -3.04 24.38 4.03
CA ALA A 310 -4.40 24.44 3.53
C ALA A 310 -4.44 24.96 2.10
N VAL A 311 -5.46 24.55 1.37
CA VAL A 311 -5.81 25.02 0.03
C VAL A 311 -7.07 25.86 0.12
N ILE A 312 -7.05 27.03 -0.50
CA ILE A 312 -8.22 27.91 -0.60
C ILE A 312 -9.25 27.27 -1.54
N HIS A 313 -10.51 27.23 -1.10
CA HIS A 313 -11.63 26.78 -1.89
C HIS A 313 -12.67 27.89 -2.05
N THR A 314 -12.93 28.34 -3.28
CA THR A 314 -13.96 29.34 -3.60
C THR A 314 -14.76 28.91 -4.84
N THR A 315 -15.98 29.40 -4.98
CA THR A 315 -16.87 29.04 -6.11
C THR A 315 -16.97 30.19 -7.12
N ASN A 316 -17.33 29.90 -8.36
CA ASN A 316 -17.71 30.89 -9.39
C ASN A 316 -16.69 32.01 -9.69
N GLY A 317 -15.39 31.77 -9.44
CA GLY A 317 -14.33 32.77 -9.67
C GLY A 317 -14.17 33.79 -8.54
N ASP A 318 -14.84 33.58 -7.40
CA ASP A 318 -14.69 34.41 -6.21
C ASP A 318 -13.30 34.28 -5.57
N GLN A 319 -12.93 35.26 -4.76
CA GLN A 319 -11.65 35.26 -4.04
C GLN A 319 -11.87 35.44 -2.53
N LEU A 320 -11.05 34.76 -1.74
CA LEU A 320 -11.08 34.83 -0.29
C LEU A 320 -10.30 36.06 0.22
N ASN A 321 -10.93 36.89 1.04
CA ASN A 321 -10.28 38.08 1.59
C ASN A 321 -9.33 37.71 2.75
N VAL A 322 -8.10 38.23 2.70
CA VAL A 322 -7.13 38.21 3.80
C VAL A 322 -7.21 39.52 4.55
N ARG A 323 -7.40 39.48 5.87
CA ARG A 323 -7.65 40.65 6.72
C ARG A 323 -6.56 40.85 7.77
N THR A 324 -6.44 42.07 8.30
CA THR A 324 -5.47 42.38 9.36
C THR A 324 -5.81 41.74 10.71
N GLY A 325 -7.06 41.33 10.93
CA GLY A 325 -7.55 40.69 12.16
C GLY A 325 -8.69 39.72 11.90
N ALA A 326 -8.96 38.86 12.88
CA ALA A 326 -10.07 37.90 12.86
C ALA A 326 -11.41 38.63 13.00
N GLY A 327 -12.05 38.96 11.87
CA GLY A 327 -13.34 39.62 11.83
C GLY A 327 -13.61 40.36 10.53
N THR A 328 -14.89 40.51 10.20
CA THR A 328 -15.39 41.18 8.98
C THR A 328 -15.12 42.69 8.96
N ASN A 329 -14.88 43.31 10.12
CA ASN A 329 -14.59 44.74 10.26
C ASN A 329 -13.11 45.12 10.09
N TYR A 330 -12.21 44.14 10.02
CA TYR A 330 -10.77 44.39 9.82
C TYR A 330 -10.43 44.68 8.36
N GLN A 331 -9.41 45.52 8.13
CA GLN A 331 -8.97 45.92 6.79
C GLN A 331 -8.54 44.70 5.96
N ILE A 332 -8.95 44.68 4.69
CA ILE A 332 -8.53 43.67 3.71
C ILE A 332 -7.16 44.06 3.17
N ILE A 333 -6.19 43.14 3.26
CA ILE A 333 -4.79 43.35 2.84
C ILE A 333 -4.39 42.51 1.62
N ALA A 334 -5.13 41.45 1.31
CA ALA A 334 -4.95 40.66 0.10
C ALA A 334 -6.24 39.88 -0.25
N LYS A 335 -6.24 39.26 -1.43
CA LYS A 335 -7.27 38.32 -1.89
C LYS A 335 -6.61 37.06 -2.45
N LEU A 336 -7.14 35.90 -2.11
CA LEU A 336 -6.63 34.60 -2.54
C LEU A 336 -7.65 33.94 -3.48
N GLY A 337 -7.20 33.46 -4.63
CA GLY A 337 -8.05 32.67 -5.53
C GLY A 337 -8.18 31.21 -5.08
N ASP A 338 -9.15 30.52 -5.69
CA ASP A 338 -9.30 29.06 -5.57
C ASP A 338 -7.99 28.33 -5.89
N GLY A 339 -7.69 27.27 -5.14
CA GLY A 339 -6.48 26.47 -5.27
C GLY A 339 -5.21 27.11 -4.67
N ALA A 340 -5.25 28.34 -4.16
CA ALA A 340 -4.09 28.96 -3.53
C ALA A 340 -3.66 28.19 -2.27
N ARG A 341 -2.36 27.96 -2.10
CA ARG A 341 -1.78 27.26 -0.94
C ARG A 341 -1.36 28.25 0.14
N VAL A 342 -1.64 27.90 1.39
CA VAL A 342 -1.26 28.69 2.56
C VAL A 342 -0.79 27.82 3.72
N THR A 343 0.11 28.35 4.53
CA THR A 343 0.44 27.77 5.84
C THR A 343 -0.49 28.35 6.90
N LEU A 344 -1.13 27.49 7.68
CA LEU A 344 -1.89 27.88 8.86
C LEU A 344 -0.91 28.30 9.96
N MET A 345 -1.01 29.53 10.44
CA MET A 345 -0.13 30.05 11.50
C MET A 345 -0.78 29.99 12.87
N GLU A 346 -2.08 30.28 12.95
CA GLU A 346 -2.82 30.49 14.20
C GLU A 346 -4.33 30.31 13.94
N GLY A 347 -5.07 29.75 14.89
CA GLY A 347 -6.53 29.59 14.78
C GLY A 347 -7.03 28.23 15.28
N PRO A 348 -8.35 27.97 15.19
CA PRO A 348 -9.36 28.91 14.76
C PRO A 348 -9.66 29.95 15.85
N ARG A 349 -9.95 31.19 15.46
CA ARG A 349 -10.47 32.25 16.34
C ARG A 349 -11.90 32.60 15.94
N LYS A 350 -12.83 32.52 16.89
CA LYS A 350 -14.24 32.88 16.67
C LYS A 350 -14.43 34.40 16.76
N ALA A 351 -15.00 35.00 15.72
CA ALA A 351 -15.37 36.41 15.66
C ALA A 351 -16.47 36.62 14.61
N ASP A 352 -17.41 37.52 14.87
CA ASP A 352 -18.54 37.83 13.99
C ASP A 352 -19.39 36.62 13.59
N GLY A 353 -19.50 35.62 14.47
CA GLY A 353 -20.20 34.37 14.19
C GLY A 353 -19.48 33.44 13.21
N LEU A 354 -18.23 33.74 12.85
CA LEU A 354 -17.41 33.01 11.91
C LEU A 354 -16.12 32.50 12.59
N GLU A 355 -15.50 31.48 12.01
CA GLU A 355 -14.19 30.97 12.41
C GLU A 355 -13.12 31.53 11.48
N TRP A 356 -12.04 32.05 12.08
CA TRP A 356 -10.96 32.72 11.37
C TRP A 356 -9.63 32.03 11.63
N TRP A 357 -8.83 31.89 10.58
CA TRP A 357 -7.47 31.38 10.64
C TRP A 357 -6.49 32.43 10.17
N ARG A 358 -5.41 32.60 10.91
CA ARG A 358 -4.27 33.36 10.45
C ARG A 358 -3.44 32.46 9.54
N VAL A 359 -3.18 32.93 8.34
CA VAL A 359 -2.48 32.20 7.31
C VAL A 359 -1.30 33.00 6.79
N ARG A 360 -0.33 32.32 6.18
CA ARG A 360 0.76 32.92 5.43
C ARG A 360 0.83 32.34 4.03
N THR A 361 0.90 33.21 3.03
CA THR A 361 1.14 32.83 1.63
C THR A 361 2.63 32.59 1.40
N ASP A 362 2.97 31.87 0.32
CA ASP A 362 4.38 31.69 -0.10
C ASP A 362 5.08 33.02 -0.42
N SER A 363 4.32 34.03 -0.84
CA SER A 363 4.81 35.40 -1.06
C SER A 363 5.04 36.19 0.24
N GLY A 364 4.79 35.60 1.41
CA GLY A 364 5.07 36.18 2.72
C GLY A 364 3.94 37.05 3.30
N ILE A 365 2.79 37.16 2.64
CA ILE A 365 1.63 37.90 3.15
C ILE A 365 1.01 37.10 4.30
N ALA A 366 0.89 37.71 5.47
CA ALA A 366 0.30 37.09 6.65
C ALA A 366 -0.94 37.86 7.13
N GLY A 367 -2.06 37.16 7.29
CA GLY A 367 -3.32 37.76 7.75
C GLY A 367 -4.41 36.72 7.99
N TRP A 368 -5.60 37.19 8.35
CA TRP A 368 -6.73 36.35 8.77
C TRP A 368 -7.70 36.11 7.63
N VAL A 369 -8.05 34.86 7.40
CA VAL A 369 -9.09 34.44 6.45
C VAL A 369 -10.19 33.70 7.22
N VAL A 370 -11.41 33.72 6.69
CA VAL A 370 -12.53 32.95 7.23
C VAL A 370 -12.37 31.48 6.81
N ASP A 371 -12.79 30.53 7.66
CA ASP A 371 -12.79 29.09 7.37
C ASP A 371 -14.04 28.69 6.59
N THR A 372 -15.21 29.10 7.08
CA THR A 372 -16.51 28.70 6.52
C THR A 372 -17.43 29.90 6.36
N VAL A 373 -18.11 29.99 5.22
CA VAL A 373 -19.10 31.04 4.90
C VAL A 373 -20.42 30.40 4.46
N ASP A 374 -21.52 31.16 4.51
CA ASP A 374 -22.78 30.76 3.86
C ASP A 374 -22.73 31.12 2.37
N ASP A 375 -22.84 30.12 1.51
CA ASP A 375 -23.04 30.26 0.07
C ASP A 375 -24.46 29.78 -0.29
N LYS A 376 -25.39 30.74 -0.39
CA LYS A 376 -26.79 30.52 -0.79
C LYS A 376 -27.51 29.50 0.10
N GLY A 377 -27.36 29.63 1.42
CA GLY A 377 -27.99 28.75 2.40
C GLY A 377 -27.28 27.40 2.57
N LYS A 378 -26.07 27.25 2.04
CA LYS A 378 -25.20 26.09 2.26
C LYS A 378 -23.86 26.54 2.83
N PRO A 379 -23.32 25.84 3.85
CA PRO A 379 -21.97 26.13 4.32
C PRO A 379 -20.94 25.76 3.26
N LEU A 380 -20.09 26.71 2.91
CA LEU A 380 -18.91 26.51 2.06
C LEU A 380 -17.67 26.61 2.93
N GLN A 381 -16.93 25.51 3.04
CA GLN A 381 -15.59 25.52 3.62
C GLN A 381 -14.61 26.10 2.60
N THR A 382 -13.92 27.16 3.00
CA THR A 382 -12.97 27.93 2.19
C THR A 382 -11.51 27.58 2.48
N LEU A 383 -11.25 26.82 3.54
CA LEU A 383 -9.95 26.23 3.85
C LEU A 383 -10.05 24.71 3.85
N LEU A 384 -9.54 24.07 2.80
CA LEU A 384 -9.42 22.63 2.75
C LEU A 384 -8.04 22.23 3.28
N PRO A 385 -7.94 21.32 4.27
CA PRO A 385 -6.65 20.78 4.70
C PRO A 385 -5.89 20.18 3.51
N GLY A 386 -4.60 20.52 3.39
CA GLY A 386 -3.78 20.25 2.20
C GLY A 386 -2.60 19.32 2.41
#